data_AF-A0A2A3T7M5-F1
#
_entry.id   AF-A0A2A3T7M5-F1
#
_cell.length_a   1.000
_cell.length_b   1.000
_cell.length_c   1.000
_cell.angle_alpha   90.00
_cell.angle_beta   90.00
_cell.angle_gamma   90.00
#
_symmetry.space_group_name_H-M   'P 1'
#
loop_
_entity.id
_entity.type
_entity.pdbx_description
1 polymer ?
#
loop_
_entity_poly.entity_id
_entity_poly.type
_entity_poly.pdbx_seq_one_letter_code
_entity_poly.pdbx_strand_id
1 'polypeptide(L)'
;MPTKHFQILENFDPSKHNISGITPRVANCLKLFKKGEIISPKQFSESNISLLKTKSSKINTVKNTVDTSIQIAKKRGIITLVNDNPITYADFCNLDSIQYFVSQLRGSKMKNLESNSIKDNTTKRHYVQQIYHFNNWLHEKEFEFLTIKQIDVDIFQKTKI
;
A
#
# COMPACT_ATOMS: atom_id res chain seq x y z
N MET A 1 4.59 0.92 5.92
CA MET A 1 3.46 1.07 4.98
C MET A 1 3.36 -0.21 4.17
N PRO A 2 2.15 -0.71 3.89
CA PRO A 2 1.97 -1.90 3.06
C PRO A 2 2.59 -1.68 1.67
N THR A 3 3.27 -2.72 1.18
CA THR A 3 3.86 -2.72 -0.16
C THR A 3 2.73 -2.65 -1.18
N LYS A 4 2.76 -1.64 -2.06
CA LYS A 4 1.76 -1.49 -3.12
C LYS A 4 2.09 -2.44 -4.27
N HIS A 5 1.06 -3.15 -4.76
CA HIS A 5 1.14 -3.97 -5.96
C HIS A 5 0.48 -3.26 -7.13
N PHE A 6 1.08 -3.37 -8.31
CA PHE A 6 0.57 -2.77 -9.54
C PHE A 6 0.44 -3.86 -10.60
N GLN A 7 -0.72 -3.91 -11.26
CA GLN A 7 -0.94 -4.78 -12.41
C GLN A 7 -0.67 -4.00 -13.69
N ILE A 8 0.08 -4.61 -14.60
CA ILE A 8 0.45 -4.03 -15.89
C ILE A 8 -0.64 -4.36 -16.92
N LEU A 9 -1.37 -3.34 -17.38
CA LEU A 9 -2.51 -3.49 -18.29
C LEU A 9 -2.08 -3.58 -19.76
N GLU A 10 -1.02 -2.86 -20.11
CA GLU A 10 -0.50 -2.77 -21.47
C GLU A 10 1.03 -2.65 -21.48
N ASN A 11 1.64 -3.04 -22.60
CA ASN A 11 3.07 -2.86 -22.81
C ASN A 11 3.34 -1.41 -23.21
N PHE A 12 4.46 -0.85 -22.74
CA PHE A 12 4.85 0.50 -23.12
C PHE A 12 5.22 0.60 -24.61
N ASP A 13 4.39 1.30 -25.37
CA ASP A 13 4.65 1.72 -26.75
C ASP A 13 5.03 3.23 -26.81
N PRO A 14 6.25 3.57 -27.24
CA PRO A 14 6.70 4.96 -27.36
C PRO A 14 5.84 5.83 -28.30
N SER A 15 5.24 5.22 -29.34
CA SER A 15 4.41 5.92 -30.32
C SER A 15 3.02 6.23 -29.78
N LYS A 16 2.44 5.31 -28.99
CA LYS A 16 1.11 5.49 -28.39
C LYS A 16 1.13 6.34 -27.12
N HIS A 17 2.20 6.25 -26.34
CA HIS A 17 2.23 6.88 -25.03
C HIS A 17 2.96 8.23 -24.98
N ASN A 18 3.53 8.71 -26.09
CA ASN A 18 4.26 9.97 -26.21
C ASN A 18 5.51 10.05 -25.29
N ILE A 19 6.71 10.09 -25.86
CA ILE A 19 7.97 10.10 -25.08
C ILE A 19 8.27 11.48 -24.49
N SER A 20 7.55 12.53 -24.89
CA SER A 20 7.81 13.90 -24.42
C SER A 20 7.81 13.99 -22.89
N GLY A 21 8.90 14.52 -22.33
CA GLY A 21 9.10 14.64 -20.88
C GLY A 21 9.58 13.36 -20.16
N ILE A 22 9.83 12.25 -20.88
CA ILE A 22 10.40 11.03 -20.30
C ILE A 22 11.91 10.96 -20.54
N THR A 23 12.67 10.73 -19.47
CA THR A 23 14.11 10.48 -19.60
C THR A 23 14.38 9.09 -20.19
N PRO A 24 15.48 8.89 -20.94
CA PRO A 24 15.80 7.58 -21.53
C PRO A 24 15.85 6.44 -20.50
N ARG A 25 16.29 6.73 -19.27
CA ARG A 25 16.37 5.75 -18.18
C ARG A 25 14.98 5.26 -17.75
N VAL A 26 14.02 6.18 -17.64
CA VAL A 26 12.62 5.87 -17.33
C VAL A 26 11.98 5.12 -18.50
N ALA A 27 12.22 5.54 -19.75
CA ALA A 27 11.71 4.83 -20.92
C ALA A 27 12.23 3.38 -20.99
N ASN A 28 13.52 3.16 -20.67
CA ASN A 28 14.08 1.82 -20.60
C ASN A 28 13.44 0.99 -19.47
N CYS A 29 13.18 1.60 -18.32
CA CYS A 29 12.47 0.93 -17.23
C CYS A 29 11.02 0.55 -17.62
N LEU A 30 10.30 1.45 -18.31
CA LEU A 30 8.93 1.19 -18.79
C LEU A 30 8.87 0.05 -19.82
N LYS A 31 9.92 -0.12 -20.64
CA LYS A 31 10.01 -1.25 -21.58
C LYS A 31 10.16 -2.61 -20.89
N LEU A 32 10.61 -2.64 -19.64
CA LEU A 32 10.73 -3.89 -18.88
C LEU A 32 9.37 -4.36 -18.32
N PHE A 33 8.34 -3.51 -18.34
CA PHE A 33 7.00 -3.85 -17.88
C PHE A 33 6.33 -4.81 -18.87
N LYS A 34 5.96 -6.00 -18.39
CA LYS A 34 5.26 -7.01 -19.18
C LYS A 34 3.77 -7.00 -18.87
N LYS A 35 2.93 -6.87 -19.90
CA LYS A 35 1.47 -6.96 -19.77
C LYS A 35 1.06 -8.23 -19.01
N GLY A 36 0.16 -8.05 -18.04
CA GLY A 36 -0.35 -9.12 -17.18
C GLY A 36 0.47 -9.36 -15.91
N GLU A 37 1.68 -8.81 -15.81
CA GLU A 37 2.52 -8.96 -14.62
C GLU A 37 2.00 -8.11 -13.44
N ILE A 38 2.16 -8.63 -12.22
CA ILE A 38 1.94 -7.89 -10.98
C ILE A 38 3.31 -7.59 -10.37
N ILE A 39 3.59 -6.31 -10.18
CA ILE A 39 4.88 -5.84 -9.67
C ILE A 39 4.71 -5.07 -8.37
N SER A 40 5.65 -5.22 -7.45
CA SER A 40 5.87 -4.25 -6.38
C SER A 40 7.12 -3.41 -6.70
N PRO A 41 7.14 -2.09 -6.40
CA PRO A 41 8.30 -1.24 -6.71
C PRO A 41 9.61 -1.78 -6.12
N LYS A 42 9.55 -2.29 -4.87
CA LYS A 42 10.70 -2.83 -4.17
C LYS A 42 11.23 -4.09 -4.86
N GLN A 43 10.38 -5.11 -5.03
CA GLN A 43 10.82 -6.37 -5.66
C GLN A 43 11.26 -6.14 -7.10
N PHE A 44 10.53 -5.32 -7.87
CA PHE A 44 10.89 -4.99 -9.24
C PHE A 44 12.25 -4.30 -9.33
N SER A 45 12.52 -3.37 -8.41
CA SER A 45 13.82 -2.70 -8.35
C SER A 45 14.96 -3.67 -8.04
N GLU A 46 14.76 -4.63 -7.13
CA GLU A 46 15.75 -5.63 -6.70
C GLU A 46 16.03 -6.66 -7.80
N SER A 47 14.98 -7.15 -8.49
CA SER A 47 15.11 -8.11 -9.60
C SER A 47 15.74 -7.51 -10.85
N ASN A 48 15.62 -6.20 -11.08
CA ASN A 48 16.10 -5.53 -12.28
C ASN A 48 17.31 -4.61 -12.04
N ILE A 49 18.00 -4.73 -10.89
CA ILE A 49 19.17 -3.87 -10.58
C ILE A 49 20.21 -3.95 -11.69
N SER A 50 20.56 -5.15 -12.15
CA SER A 50 21.61 -5.36 -13.16
C SER A 50 21.29 -4.66 -14.49
N LEU A 51 20.02 -4.62 -14.88
CA LEU A 51 19.55 -4.00 -16.13
C LEU A 51 19.41 -2.48 -16.01
N LEU A 52 19.10 -1.97 -14.82
CA LEU A 52 18.81 -0.56 -14.58
C LEU A 52 19.99 0.23 -14.00
N LYS A 53 21.04 -0.45 -13.53
CA LYS A 53 22.22 0.17 -12.92
C LYS A 53 23.29 0.46 -13.97
N THR A 54 23.73 1.71 -14.03
CA THR A 54 24.97 2.10 -14.72
C THR A 54 26.17 2.00 -13.77
N LYS A 55 27.39 1.84 -14.32
CA LYS A 55 28.65 1.69 -13.55
C LYS A 55 28.82 2.68 -12.39
N SER A 56 28.35 3.92 -12.55
CA SER A 56 28.44 5.00 -11.55
C SER A 56 27.21 5.19 -10.67
N SER A 57 26.09 4.51 -10.95
CA SER A 57 24.82 4.80 -10.27
C SER A 57 24.67 4.06 -8.94
N LYS A 58 24.20 4.78 -7.92
CA LYS A 58 23.83 4.24 -6.62
C LYS A 58 22.53 3.43 -6.72
N ILE A 59 22.34 2.46 -5.84
CA ILE A 59 21.12 1.64 -5.77
C ILE A 59 19.86 2.52 -5.59
N ASN A 60 19.96 3.60 -4.81
CA ASN A 60 18.85 4.55 -4.64
C ASN A 60 18.43 5.22 -5.95
N THR A 61 19.34 5.44 -6.89
CA THR A 61 18.99 6.00 -8.21
C THR A 61 18.13 5.02 -9.02
N VAL A 62 18.37 3.71 -8.89
CA VAL A 62 17.53 2.67 -9.51
C VAL A 62 16.15 2.69 -8.90
N LYS A 63 16.04 2.71 -7.56
CA LYS A 63 14.75 2.80 -6.84
C LYS A 63 13.94 4.03 -7.29
N ASN A 64 14.57 5.20 -7.31
CA ASN A 64 13.92 6.45 -7.77
C ASN A 64 13.46 6.35 -9.24
N THR A 65 14.24 5.68 -10.10
CA THR A 65 13.86 5.47 -11.51
C THR A 65 12.62 4.59 -11.60
N VAL A 66 12.56 3.49 -10.84
CA VAL A 66 11.40 2.60 -10.80
C VAL A 66 10.17 3.35 -10.28
N ASP A 67 10.29 4.09 -9.17
CA ASP A 67 9.19 4.87 -8.60
C ASP A 67 8.66 5.92 -9.59
N THR A 68 9.56 6.63 -10.27
CA THR A 68 9.20 7.62 -11.31
C THR A 68 8.49 6.95 -12.50
N SER A 69 8.99 5.77 -12.92
CA SER A 69 8.39 5.00 -14.01
C SER A 69 6.99 4.53 -13.67
N ILE A 70 6.77 4.05 -12.44
CA ILE A 70 5.45 3.66 -11.93
C ILE A 70 4.49 4.86 -11.90
N GLN A 71 4.94 6.03 -11.43
CA GLN A 71 4.10 7.24 -11.45
C GLN A 71 3.68 7.64 -12.87
N ILE A 72 4.60 7.60 -13.82
CA ILE A 72 4.34 7.91 -15.23
C ILE A 72 3.41 6.87 -15.85
N ALA A 73 3.69 5.58 -15.64
CA ALA A 73 2.85 4.49 -16.13
C ALA A 73 1.42 4.60 -15.59
N LYS A 74 1.26 4.91 -14.30
CA LYS A 74 -0.05 5.12 -13.69
C LYS A 74 -0.79 6.30 -14.32
N LYS A 75 -0.12 7.44 -14.52
CA LYS A 75 -0.71 8.63 -15.17
C LYS A 75 -1.15 8.36 -16.60
N ARG A 76 -0.49 7.41 -17.28
CA ARG A 76 -0.73 7.05 -18.68
C ARG A 76 -1.67 5.86 -18.86
N GLY A 77 -2.19 5.29 -17.78
CA GLY A 77 -3.09 4.13 -17.84
C GLY A 77 -2.40 2.79 -18.13
N ILE A 78 -1.06 2.75 -18.13
CA ILE A 78 -0.28 1.54 -18.43
C ILE A 78 -0.38 0.53 -17.29
N ILE A 79 -0.49 1.01 -16.06
CA ILE A 79 -0.61 0.19 -14.85
C ILE A 79 -1.80 0.65 -14.01
N THR A 80 -2.38 -0.28 -13.27
CA THR A 80 -3.38 0.00 -12.23
C THR A 80 -2.88 -0.49 -10.87
N LEU A 81 -3.32 0.17 -9.80
CA LEU A 81 -3.06 -0.31 -8.44
C LEU A 81 -3.95 -1.52 -8.19
N VAL A 82 -3.36 -2.64 -7.77
CA VAL A 82 -4.15 -3.78 -7.28
C VAL A 82 -4.63 -3.39 -5.89
N ASN A 83 -5.94 -3.16 -5.76
CA ASN A 83 -6.55 -2.93 -4.46
C ASN A 83 -6.75 -4.29 -3.79
N ASP A 84 -5.72 -4.76 -3.11
CA ASP A 84 -5.78 -5.97 -2.28
C ASP A 84 -6.57 -5.76 -0.98
N ASN A 85 -7.12 -4.56 -0.76
CA ASN A 85 -7.82 -4.23 0.48
C ASN A 85 -9.29 -4.63 0.37
N PRO A 86 -9.83 -5.38 1.34
CA PRO A 86 -11.24 -5.80 1.34
C PRO A 86 -12.22 -4.65 1.54
N ILE A 87 -11.76 -3.55 2.14
CA ILE A 87 -12.55 -2.35 2.40
C ILE A 87 -11.72 -1.11 2.09
N THR A 88 -12.35 -0.10 1.50
CA THR A 88 -11.68 1.19 1.28
C THR A 88 -11.52 1.93 2.59
N TYR A 89 -10.54 2.85 2.69
CA TYR A 89 -10.38 3.65 3.90
C TYR A 89 -11.62 4.51 4.20
N ALA A 90 -12.30 5.00 3.17
CA ALA A 90 -13.52 5.80 3.33
C ALA A 90 -14.65 4.97 3.92
N ASP A 91 -14.89 3.77 3.37
CA ASP A 91 -15.92 2.86 3.87
C ASP A 91 -15.60 2.35 5.27
N PHE A 92 -14.32 2.06 5.54
CA PHE A 92 -13.85 1.69 6.88
C PHE A 92 -14.14 2.77 7.92
N CYS A 93 -13.91 4.04 7.57
CA CYS A 93 -14.23 5.17 8.45
C CYS A 93 -15.74 5.33 8.68
N ASN A 94 -16.58 4.74 7.84
CA ASN A 94 -18.04 4.80 7.94
C ASN A 94 -18.65 3.63 8.74
N LEU A 95 -17.86 2.65 9.18
CA LEU A 95 -18.35 1.60 10.07
C LEU A 95 -18.75 2.18 11.44
N ASP A 96 -19.93 1.85 11.96
CA ASP A 96 -20.45 2.39 13.22
C ASP A 96 -19.48 2.23 14.39
N SER A 97 -18.87 1.05 14.51
CA SER A 97 -17.87 0.77 15.55
C SER A 97 -16.65 1.68 15.41
N ILE A 98 -16.17 1.88 14.18
CA ILE A 98 -15.02 2.75 13.90
C ILE A 98 -15.39 4.20 14.19
N GLN A 99 -16.54 4.69 13.71
CA GLN A 99 -17.02 6.04 14.02
C GLN A 99 -17.13 6.28 15.52
N TYR A 100 -17.68 5.31 16.26
CA TYR A 100 -17.76 5.37 17.72
C TYR A 100 -16.37 5.51 18.35
N PHE A 101 -15.41 4.61 18.07
CA PHE A 101 -14.06 4.69 18.64
C PHE A 101 -13.31 5.96 18.21
N VAL A 102 -13.47 6.38 16.96
CA VAL A 102 -12.90 7.63 16.43
C VAL A 102 -13.46 8.84 17.18
N SER A 103 -14.76 8.84 17.54
CA SER A 103 -15.39 9.95 18.27
C SER A 103 -14.80 10.15 19.67
N GLN A 104 -14.35 9.07 20.31
CA GLN A 104 -13.71 9.11 21.63
C GLN A 104 -12.32 9.79 21.60
N LEU A 105 -11.69 9.85 20.42
CA LEU A 105 -10.37 10.47 20.27
C LEU A 105 -10.49 12.00 20.24
N ARG A 106 -9.74 12.67 21.13
CA ARG A 106 -9.63 14.13 21.19
C ARG A 106 -9.20 14.68 19.82
N GLY A 107 -9.96 15.64 19.32
CA GLY A 107 -9.60 16.38 18.11
C GLY A 107 -8.35 17.24 18.27
N SER A 108 -7.81 17.73 17.16
CA SER A 108 -6.69 18.66 17.20
C SER A 108 -7.11 20.00 17.81
N LYS A 109 -6.29 20.56 18.70
CA LYS A 109 -6.44 21.95 19.17
C LYS A 109 -6.28 22.98 18.04
N MET A 110 -5.65 22.56 16.93
CA MET A 110 -5.40 23.38 15.75
C MET A 110 -6.46 23.18 14.65
N LYS A 111 -7.60 22.54 14.95
CA LYS A 111 -8.66 22.23 13.96
C LYS A 111 -9.23 23.44 13.21
N ASN A 112 -9.11 24.63 13.81
CA ASN A 112 -9.61 25.89 13.25
C ASN A 112 -8.52 26.69 12.50
N LEU A 113 -7.29 26.18 12.42
CA LEU A 113 -6.23 26.81 11.65
C LEU A 113 -6.33 26.34 10.19
N GLU A 114 -6.44 27.29 9.28
CA GLU A 114 -6.43 27.11 7.82
C GLU A 114 -5.02 26.73 7.33
N SER A 115 -4.52 25.56 7.73
CA SER A 115 -3.33 24.98 7.14
C SER A 115 -3.61 23.55 6.70
N ASN A 116 -3.37 23.32 5.40
CA ASN A 116 -3.52 22.02 4.76
C ASN A 116 -2.58 20.97 5.38
N SER A 117 -1.42 21.36 5.93
CA SER A 117 -0.50 20.42 6.58
C SER A 117 -0.97 19.96 7.96
N ILE A 118 -1.76 20.79 8.67
CA ILE A 118 -2.27 20.49 10.02
C ILE A 118 -3.46 19.53 9.96
N LYS A 119 -4.35 19.69 8.97
CA LYS A 119 -5.50 18.78 8.77
C LYS A 119 -5.03 17.35 8.49
N ASP A 120 -3.88 17.20 7.81
CA ASP A 120 -3.40 15.90 7.36
C ASP A 120 -2.59 15.10 8.38
N ASN A 121 -2.09 15.69 9.46
CA ASN A 121 -1.07 15.06 10.32
C ASN A 121 -1.48 14.92 11.80
N THR A 122 -2.76 14.64 12.06
CA THR A 122 -3.25 14.47 13.44
C THR A 122 -2.98 13.07 13.98
N THR A 123 -2.67 12.96 15.28
CA THR A 123 -2.55 11.68 15.99
C THR A 123 -3.80 10.81 15.82
N LYS A 124 -4.98 11.44 15.83
CA LYS A 124 -6.26 10.79 15.58
C LYS A 124 -6.27 10.10 14.23
N ARG A 125 -5.94 10.80 13.13
CA ARG A 125 -5.85 10.19 11.80
C ARG A 125 -4.86 9.03 11.77
N HIS A 126 -3.71 9.19 12.42
CA HIS A 126 -2.70 8.14 12.48
C HIS A 126 -3.25 6.86 13.12
N TYR A 127 -3.92 6.95 14.26
CA TYR A 127 -4.52 5.77 14.91
C TYR A 127 -5.56 5.09 14.02
N VAL A 128 -6.44 5.87 13.38
CA VAL A 128 -7.46 5.31 12.48
C VAL A 128 -6.82 4.59 11.29
N GLN A 129 -5.74 5.14 10.74
CA GLN A 129 -4.97 4.50 9.67
C GLN A 129 -4.32 3.19 10.13
N GLN A 130 -3.79 3.11 11.35
CA GLN A 130 -3.21 1.87 11.86
C GLN A 130 -4.27 0.78 12.04
N ILE A 131 -5.44 1.13 12.58
CA ILE A 131 -6.55 0.17 12.72
C ILE A 131 -7.05 -0.27 11.35
N TYR A 132 -7.14 0.65 10.36
CA TYR A 132 -7.47 0.30 8.98
C TYR A 132 -6.49 -0.72 8.39
N HIS A 133 -5.18 -0.50 8.56
CA HIS A 133 -4.16 -1.43 8.09
C HIS A 133 -4.25 -2.78 8.81
N PHE A 134 -4.53 -2.78 10.11
CA PHE A 134 -4.72 -4.00 10.88
C PHE A 134 -5.97 -4.77 10.43
N ASN A 135 -7.09 -4.10 10.19
CA ASN A 135 -8.32 -4.69 9.66
C ASN A 135 -8.07 -5.39 8.32
N ASN A 136 -7.38 -4.72 7.40
CA ASN A 136 -7.07 -5.32 6.10
C ASN A 136 -6.06 -6.48 6.23
N TRP A 137 -5.16 -6.43 7.21
CA TRP A 137 -4.24 -7.53 7.49
C TRP A 137 -4.94 -8.75 8.08
N LEU A 138 -5.97 -8.55 8.91
CA LEU A 138 -6.80 -9.63 9.47
C LEU A 138 -7.66 -10.33 8.42
N HIS A 139 -7.96 -9.67 7.32
CA HIS A 139 -8.79 -10.25 6.28
C HIS A 139 -8.18 -11.55 5.73
N GLU A 140 -9.01 -12.58 5.58
CA GLU A 140 -8.59 -13.93 5.15
C GLU A 140 -7.57 -14.61 6.09
N LYS A 141 -7.38 -14.10 7.31
CA LYS A 141 -6.61 -14.80 8.34
C LYS A 141 -7.52 -15.75 9.11
N GLU A 142 -7.11 -17.00 9.17
CA GLU A 142 -7.72 -18.01 10.02
C GLU A 142 -7.08 -17.96 11.40
N PHE A 143 -7.91 -18.01 12.43
CA PHE A 143 -7.48 -18.08 13.82
C PHE A 143 -8.14 -19.28 14.48
N GLU A 144 -7.33 -20.12 15.12
CA GLU A 144 -7.86 -21.17 15.98
C GLU A 144 -8.27 -20.54 17.32
N PHE A 145 -9.54 -20.63 17.66
CA PHE A 145 -10.02 -20.23 18.97
C PHE A 145 -10.03 -21.45 19.90
N LEU A 146 -9.44 -21.27 21.08
CA LEU A 146 -9.44 -22.28 22.14
C LEU A 146 -10.30 -21.79 23.29
N THR A 147 -11.31 -22.55 23.67
CA THR A 147 -12.02 -22.32 24.93
C THR A 147 -11.33 -23.11 26.03
N ILE A 148 -11.03 -22.43 27.14
CA ILE A 148 -10.58 -23.08 28.37
C ILE A 148 -11.83 -23.29 29.24
N LYS A 149 -12.15 -24.54 29.55
CA LYS A 149 -13.21 -24.90 30.48
C LYS A 149 -12.59 -25.53 31.72
N GLN A 150 -12.94 -25.01 32.89
CA GLN A 150 -12.59 -25.63 34.16
C GLN A 150 -13.48 -26.87 34.36
N ILE A 151 -12.86 -28.00 34.68
CA ILE A 151 -13.57 -29.27 34.94
C ILE A 151 -13.50 -29.62 36.43
N ASP A 152 -12.44 -29.18 37.12
CA ASP A 152 -12.24 -29.44 38.55
C ASP A 152 -11.48 -28.27 39.21
N VAL A 153 -11.26 -28.33 40.52
CA VAL A 153 -10.60 -27.31 41.34
C VAL A 153 -9.32 -26.79 40.68
N ASP A 154 -8.47 -27.70 40.16
CA ASP A 154 -7.20 -27.36 39.50
C ASP A 154 -7.08 -27.94 38.07
N ILE A 155 -8.17 -28.43 37.48
CA ILE A 155 -8.14 -29.08 36.16
C ILE A 155 -8.87 -28.23 35.12
N PHE A 156 -8.14 -27.89 34.06
CA PHE A 156 -8.64 -27.11 32.94
C PHE A 156 -8.44 -27.87 31.62
N GLN A 157 -9.47 -27.88 30.77
CA GLN A 157 -9.42 -28.46 29.43
C GLN A 157 -9.52 -27.39 28.36
N LYS A 158 -8.65 -27.50 27.35
CA LYS A 158 -8.71 -26.70 26.12
C LYS A 158 -9.52 -27.43 25.08
N THR A 159 -10.54 -26.78 24.53
CA THR A 159 -11.35 -27.30 23.43
C THR A 159 -11.28 -26.32 22.25
N LYS A 160 -11.01 -26.83 21.04
CA LYS A 160 -11.07 -26.01 19.81
C LYS A 160 -12.52 -25.64 19.51
N ILE A 161 -12.76 -24.38 19.14
CA ILE A 161 -14.03 -23.89 18.58
C ILE A 161 -13.93 -23.90 17.06
#